data_AF-A0A940HW12-F1
#
_entry.id   AF-A0A940HW12-F1
#
_cell.length_a   1.000
_cell.length_b   1.000
_cell.length_c   1.000
_cell.angle_alpha   90.00
_cell.angle_beta   90.00
_cell.angle_gamma   90.00
#
_symmetry.space_group_name_H-M   'P 1'
#
loop_
_entity.id
_entity.type
_entity.pdbx_description
1 polymer ?
#
loop_
_entity_poly.entity_id
_entity_poly.type
_entity_poly.pdbx_seq_one_letter_code
_entity_poly.pdbx_strand_id
1 'polypeptide(L)'
;MKKKNTIYLKEQQLIITELSGDLDMEDVEQWSQSLKDVLSSLEPNTRFKILVDLHGFKAQNFEVHKKFRVVVPLTLAAYGWYIGYLRMFPETEICISSTNNIHCIAAAHVHQDETKIRNYAENYSMINEGYFTDPVAAREWIEAIPLV
;
A
#
# COMPACT_ATOMS: atom_id res chain seq x y z
N MET A 1 13.64 0.81 15.76
CA MET A 1 12.26 1.03 16.27
C MET A 1 11.30 0.46 15.26
N LYS A 2 10.31 -0.35 15.67
CA LYS A 2 9.32 -0.92 14.76
C LYS A 2 8.30 0.17 14.38
N LYS A 3 7.91 0.23 13.11
CA LYS A 3 6.73 1.01 12.66
C LYS A 3 5.67 0.04 12.17
N LYS A 4 4.41 0.32 12.47
CA LYS A 4 3.24 -0.54 12.16
C LYS A 4 1.94 0.26 12.15
N ASN A 5 2.02 1.53 11.80
CA ASN A 5 0.92 2.48 11.90
C ASN A 5 0.41 2.88 10.52
N THR A 6 -0.88 3.15 10.47
CA THR A 6 -1.54 3.82 9.35
C THR A 6 -2.15 5.11 9.85
N ILE A 7 -1.96 6.20 9.10
CA ILE A 7 -2.60 7.49 9.35
C ILE A 7 -3.31 7.99 8.10
N TYR A 8 -4.34 8.80 8.29
CA TYR A 8 -5.05 9.48 7.23
C TYR A 8 -4.93 10.99 7.37
N LEU A 9 -4.38 11.62 6.34
CA LEU A 9 -4.29 13.06 6.21
C LEU A 9 -5.49 13.55 5.42
N LYS A 10 -6.56 13.90 6.14
CA LYS A 10 -7.88 14.21 5.57
C LYS A 10 -7.83 15.31 4.50
N GLU A 11 -7.08 16.39 4.73
CA GLU A 11 -6.96 17.52 3.80
C GLU A 11 -6.31 17.14 2.47
N GLN A 12 -5.45 16.13 2.48
CA GLN A 12 -4.71 15.65 1.30
C GLN A 12 -5.37 14.41 0.67
N GLN A 13 -6.43 13.90 1.30
CA GLN A 13 -7.02 12.59 1.06
C GLN A 13 -5.95 11.49 0.91
N LEU A 14 -4.94 11.52 1.78
CA LEU A 14 -3.76 10.67 1.69
C LEU A 14 -3.66 9.75 2.90
N ILE A 15 -3.69 8.44 2.65
CA ILE A 15 -3.37 7.41 3.62
C ILE A 15 -1.86 7.14 3.55
N ILE A 16 -1.22 7.03 4.71
CA ILE A 16 0.16 6.57 4.82
C ILE A 16 0.14 5.35 5.71
N THR A 17 0.69 4.25 5.23
CA THR A 17 0.84 3.03 6.00
C THR A 17 2.31 2.62 6.04
N GLU A 18 2.85 2.44 7.23
CA GLU A 18 4.27 2.18 7.45
C GLU A 18 4.48 0.83 8.14
N LEU A 19 5.38 0.02 7.60
CA LEU A 19 5.80 -1.24 8.20
C LEU A 19 7.31 -1.39 8.11
N SER A 20 8.02 -1.31 9.24
CA SER A 20 9.49 -1.40 9.26
C SER A 20 10.04 -1.99 10.56
N GLY A 21 11.26 -2.54 10.49
CA GLY A 21 11.92 -3.24 11.59
C GLY A 21 11.92 -4.76 11.40
N ASP A 22 12.40 -5.46 12.42
CA ASP A 22 12.37 -6.92 12.50
C ASP A 22 11.03 -7.38 13.11
N LEU A 23 10.14 -7.93 12.29
CA LEU A 23 8.73 -8.08 12.60
C LEU A 23 8.30 -9.55 12.66
N ASP A 24 7.43 -9.82 13.62
CA ASP A 24 6.75 -11.10 13.79
C ASP A 24 5.33 -11.07 13.18
N MET A 25 4.55 -12.14 13.42
CA MET A 25 3.18 -12.26 12.92
C MET A 25 2.23 -11.26 13.59
N GLU A 26 2.45 -10.97 14.88
CA GLU A 26 1.60 -10.04 15.64
C GLU A 26 1.77 -8.62 15.10
N ASP A 27 3.01 -8.22 14.82
CA ASP A 27 3.29 -6.91 14.21
C ASP A 27 2.59 -6.73 12.86
N VAL A 28 2.63 -7.75 12.00
CA VAL A 28 1.96 -7.71 10.69
C VAL A 28 0.44 -7.64 10.85
N GLU A 29 -0.14 -8.37 11.81
CA GLU A 29 -1.58 -8.32 12.05
C GLU A 29 -2.02 -6.97 12.64
N GLN A 30 -1.23 -6.39 13.55
CA GLN A 30 -1.50 -5.05 14.10
C GLN A 30 -1.43 -3.97 13.02
N TRP A 31 -0.44 -4.02 12.13
CA TRP A 31 -0.35 -3.12 10.99
C TRP A 31 -1.53 -3.29 10.03
N SER A 32 -1.86 -4.52 9.67
CA SER A 32 -3.03 -4.88 8.85
C SER A 32 -4.32 -4.34 9.47
N GLN A 33 -4.49 -4.47 10.78
CA GLN A 33 -5.66 -3.94 11.49
C GLN A 33 -5.67 -2.41 11.46
N SER A 34 -4.54 -1.74 11.72
CA SER A 34 -4.45 -0.29 11.64
C SER A 34 -4.83 0.26 10.27
N LEU A 35 -4.44 -0.42 9.18
CA LEU A 35 -4.85 -0.05 7.82
C LEU A 35 -6.35 -0.21 7.62
N LYS A 36 -6.93 -1.32 8.07
CA LYS A 36 -8.38 -1.59 8.00
C LYS A 36 -9.18 -0.56 8.79
N ASP A 37 -8.72 -0.20 9.99
CA ASP A 37 -9.39 0.77 10.86
C ASP A 37 -9.47 2.13 10.17
N VAL A 38 -8.36 2.62 9.62
CA VAL A 38 -8.32 3.87 8.86
C VAL A 38 -9.26 3.83 7.66
N LEU A 39 -9.20 2.76 6.86
CA LEU A 39 -10.07 2.63 5.69
C LEU A 39 -11.56 2.54 6.05
N SER A 40 -11.90 1.86 7.15
CA SER A 40 -13.28 1.76 7.64
C SER A 40 -13.82 3.08 8.20
N SER A 41 -12.94 3.99 8.58
CA SER A 41 -13.29 5.33 9.09
C SER A 41 -13.54 6.36 7.99
N LEU A 42 -13.25 6.03 6.74
CA LEU A 42 -13.47 6.93 5.61
C LEU A 42 -14.97 7.17 5.38
N GLU A 43 -15.30 8.41 5.03
CA GLU A 43 -16.67 8.78 4.67
C GLU A 43 -17.07 8.09 3.35
N PRO A 44 -18.35 7.71 3.15
CA PRO A 44 -18.81 7.19 1.87
C PRO A 44 -18.48 8.11 0.70
N ASN A 45 -18.19 7.53 -0.48
CA ASN A 45 -17.72 8.25 -1.67
C ASN A 45 -16.32 8.90 -1.56
N THR A 46 -15.55 8.59 -0.51
CA THR A 46 -14.17 9.09 -0.40
C THR A 46 -13.31 8.58 -1.56
N ARG A 47 -12.59 9.50 -2.20
CA ARG A 47 -11.49 9.20 -3.11
C ARG A 47 -10.20 9.45 -2.34
N PHE A 48 -9.26 8.51 -2.34
CA PHE A 48 -8.03 8.63 -1.57
C PHE A 48 -6.80 8.17 -2.35
N LYS A 49 -5.64 8.68 -1.95
CA LYS A 49 -4.31 8.25 -2.36
C LYS A 49 -3.67 7.46 -1.24
N ILE A 50 -2.76 6.54 -1.55
CA ILE A 50 -2.04 5.78 -0.52
C ILE A 50 -0.52 5.78 -0.75
N LEU A 51 0.23 5.97 0.34
CA LEU A 51 1.65 5.68 0.44
C LEU A 51 1.84 4.42 1.28
N VAL A 52 2.37 3.36 0.68
CA VAL A 52 2.73 2.11 1.33
C VAL A 52 4.24 2.11 1.54
N ASP A 53 4.69 2.44 2.74
CA ASP A 53 6.10 2.49 3.09
C ASP A 53 6.53 1.21 3.82
N LEU A 54 7.20 0.32 3.09
CA LEU A 54 7.80 -0.91 3.62
C LEU A 54 9.32 -0.78 3.77
N HIS A 55 9.87 0.44 3.71
CA HIS A 55 11.31 0.65 3.79
C HIS A 55 11.84 0.21 5.16
N GLY A 56 12.76 -0.76 5.14
CA GLY A 56 13.33 -1.36 6.35
C GLY A 56 12.51 -2.51 6.93
N PHE A 57 11.49 -3.01 6.23
CA PHE A 57 10.77 -4.23 6.59
C PHE A 57 11.71 -5.44 6.57
N LYS A 58 11.72 -6.21 7.67
CA LYS A 58 12.38 -7.51 7.78
C LYS A 58 11.43 -8.48 8.44
N ALA A 59 11.09 -9.56 7.75
CA ALA A 59 10.29 -10.64 8.32
C ALA A 59 11.18 -11.56 9.14
N GLN A 60 10.77 -11.92 10.36
CA GLN A 60 11.50 -12.88 11.19
C GLN A 60 11.53 -14.29 10.60
N ASN A 61 10.54 -14.66 9.79
CA ASN A 61 10.46 -15.96 9.14
C ASN A 61 9.64 -15.91 7.85
N PHE A 62 9.65 -17.04 7.13
CA PHE A 62 8.95 -17.18 5.85
C PHE A 62 7.43 -16.99 5.94
N GLU A 63 6.80 -17.43 7.03
CA GLU A 63 5.35 -17.30 7.21
C GLU A 63 4.93 -15.82 7.39
N VAL A 64 5.69 -15.05 8.17
CA VAL A 64 5.50 -13.59 8.30
C VAL A 64 5.65 -12.93 6.94
N HIS A 65 6.68 -13.32 6.18
CA HIS A 65 6.92 -12.82 4.83
C HIS A 65 5.79 -13.20 3.85
N LYS A 66 5.18 -14.37 3.98
CA LYS A 66 4.01 -14.77 3.16
C LYS A 66 2.76 -13.97 3.54
N LYS A 67 2.54 -13.74 4.84
CA LYS A 67 1.37 -13.01 5.34
C LYS A 67 1.36 -11.56 4.89
N PHE A 68 2.44 -10.78 5.04
CA PHE A 68 2.39 -9.36 4.68
C PHE A 68 2.19 -9.14 3.17
N ARG A 69 2.74 -10.03 2.32
CA ARG A 69 2.71 -9.94 0.85
C ARG A 69 1.30 -9.83 0.27
N VAL A 70 0.31 -10.38 0.96
CA VAL A 70 -1.08 -10.38 0.48
C VAL A 70 -1.90 -9.22 1.04
N VAL A 71 -1.45 -8.55 2.11
CA VAL A 71 -2.25 -7.52 2.80
C VAL A 71 -2.54 -6.36 1.86
N VAL A 72 -1.50 -5.69 1.35
CA VAL A 72 -1.67 -4.51 0.47
C VAL A 72 -2.47 -4.84 -0.79
N PRO A 73 -2.16 -5.91 -1.56
CA PRO A 73 -2.99 -6.41 -2.65
C PRO A 73 -4.46 -6.54 -2.38
N LEU A 74 -4.80 -7.36 -1.38
CA LEU A 74 -6.18 -7.72 -1.12
C LEU A 74 -6.94 -6.52 -0.55
N THR A 75 -6.28 -5.71 0.27
CA THR A 75 -6.85 -4.47 0.79
C THR A 75 -7.15 -3.50 -0.35
N LEU A 76 -6.19 -3.17 -1.21
CA LEU A 76 -6.43 -2.18 -2.28
C LEU A 76 -7.46 -2.66 -3.32
N ALA A 77 -7.50 -3.96 -3.61
CA ALA A 77 -8.55 -4.54 -4.45
C ALA A 77 -9.98 -4.33 -3.89
N ALA A 78 -10.16 -4.38 -2.58
CA ALA A 78 -11.44 -4.13 -1.91
C ALA A 78 -11.88 -2.65 -1.92
N TYR A 79 -10.98 -1.75 -2.32
CA TYR A 79 -11.20 -0.30 -2.42
C TYR A 79 -10.99 0.20 -3.86
N GLY A 80 -11.37 -0.62 -4.84
CA GLY A 80 -11.44 -0.22 -6.25
C GLY A 80 -10.11 -0.19 -6.98
N TRP A 81 -8.99 -0.55 -6.33
CA TRP A 81 -7.66 -0.41 -6.91
C TRP A 81 -7.04 -1.72 -7.31
N TYR A 82 -6.77 -1.85 -8.60
CA TYR A 82 -6.02 -2.96 -9.15
C TYR A 82 -4.53 -2.64 -9.16
N ILE A 83 -3.80 -3.13 -8.16
CA ILE A 83 -2.35 -2.95 -8.06
C ILE A 83 -1.65 -3.53 -9.30
N GLY A 84 -0.76 -2.75 -9.92
CA GLY A 84 -0.09 -3.10 -11.16
C GLY A 84 0.70 -4.41 -11.10
N TYR A 85 1.39 -4.71 -10.00
CA TYR A 85 2.14 -5.98 -9.90
C TYR A 85 1.24 -7.21 -9.76
N LEU A 86 -0.05 -7.08 -9.44
CA LEU A 86 -0.97 -8.22 -9.48
C LEU A 86 -1.23 -8.72 -10.91
N ARG A 87 -0.88 -7.92 -11.93
CA ARG A 87 -0.78 -8.38 -13.32
C ARG A 87 0.21 -9.53 -13.51
N MET A 88 1.14 -9.74 -12.56
CA MET A 88 2.07 -10.87 -12.56
C MET A 88 1.39 -12.22 -12.25
N PHE A 89 0.20 -12.20 -11.65
CA PHE A 89 -0.51 -13.39 -11.19
C PHE A 89 -1.89 -13.46 -11.85
N PRO A 90 -1.97 -13.60 -13.20
CA PRO A 90 -3.22 -13.58 -13.96
C PRO A 90 -4.22 -14.67 -13.53
N GLU A 91 -3.74 -15.73 -12.87
CA GLU A 91 -4.54 -16.79 -12.27
C GLU A 91 -5.27 -16.37 -10.98
N THR A 92 -4.94 -15.21 -10.42
CA THR A 92 -5.56 -14.72 -9.19
C THR A 92 -6.90 -14.05 -9.52
N GLU A 93 -8.00 -14.65 -9.10
CA GLU A 93 -9.31 -13.99 -9.13
C GLU A 93 -9.35 -12.85 -8.10
N ILE A 94 -9.20 -11.61 -8.58
CA ILE A 94 -9.32 -10.41 -7.75
C ILE A 94 -10.68 -9.78 -8.03
N CYS A 95 -11.57 -9.84 -7.04
CA CYS A 95 -12.84 -9.12 -7.09
C CYS A 95 -12.58 -7.65 -6.72
N ILE A 96 -12.58 -6.77 -7.72
CA ILE A 96 -12.54 -5.33 -7.49
C ILE A 96 -13.93 -4.91 -7.00
N SER A 97 -14.00 -4.36 -5.79
CA SER A 97 -15.23 -3.79 -5.24
C SER A 97 -14.96 -2.39 -4.71
N SER A 98 -16.01 -1.58 -4.58
CA SER A 98 -15.95 -0.25 -3.98
C SER A 98 -16.84 -0.21 -2.75
N THR A 99 -16.31 -0.67 -1.62
CA THR A 99 -17.02 -0.62 -0.34
C THR A 99 -17.49 0.82 -0.09
N ASN A 100 -18.80 1.03 0.05
CA ASN A 100 -19.40 2.38 0.21
C ASN A 100 -18.99 3.40 -0.86
N ASN A 101 -18.70 2.94 -2.09
CA ASN A 101 -18.19 3.79 -3.19
C ASN A 101 -16.87 4.52 -2.84
N ILE A 102 -16.07 3.97 -1.93
CA ILE A 102 -14.73 4.46 -1.61
C ILE A 102 -13.75 3.94 -2.66
N HIS A 103 -12.89 4.82 -3.18
CA HIS A 103 -11.94 4.49 -4.24
C HIS A 103 -10.54 4.97 -3.93
N CYS A 104 -9.57 4.07 -4.01
CA CYS A 104 -8.16 4.45 -4.13
C CYS A 104 -7.90 4.92 -5.57
N ILE A 105 -7.30 6.11 -5.74
CA ILE A 105 -7.05 6.73 -7.05
C ILE A 105 -5.57 6.80 -7.44
N ALA A 106 -4.67 6.63 -6.46
CA ALA A 106 -3.23 6.56 -6.68
C ALA A 106 -2.52 5.81 -5.56
N ALA A 107 -1.43 5.11 -5.88
CA ALA A 107 -0.61 4.38 -4.93
C ALA A 107 0.89 4.61 -5.16
N ALA A 108 1.63 4.87 -4.08
CA ALA A 108 3.08 4.85 -4.06
C ALA A 108 3.57 3.72 -3.16
N HIS A 109 4.48 2.88 -3.66
CA HIS A 109 5.02 1.73 -2.96
C HIS A 109 6.50 1.94 -2.68
N VAL A 110 6.94 1.82 -1.43
CA VAL A 110 8.34 1.97 -1.03
C VAL A 110 8.91 0.68 -0.49
N HIS A 111 10.11 0.31 -0.93
CA HIS A 111 10.85 -0.83 -0.39
C HIS A 111 12.36 -0.62 -0.55
N GLN A 112 13.16 -1.12 0.39
CA GLN A 112 14.62 -0.99 0.38
C GLN A 112 15.36 -1.87 -0.66
N ASP A 113 14.63 -2.63 -1.49
CA ASP A 113 15.23 -3.58 -2.44
C ASP A 113 15.21 -2.96 -3.82
N GLU A 114 16.35 -2.38 -4.21
CA GLU A 114 16.49 -1.65 -5.47
C GLU A 114 16.19 -2.52 -6.70
N THR A 115 16.56 -3.80 -6.66
CA THR A 115 16.35 -4.70 -7.79
C THR A 115 14.86 -5.00 -7.95
N LYS A 116 14.17 -5.25 -6.83
CA LYS A 116 12.71 -5.47 -6.82
C LYS A 116 11.96 -4.21 -7.26
N ILE A 117 12.29 -3.05 -6.69
CA ILE A 117 11.63 -1.79 -7.02
C ILE A 117 11.85 -1.41 -8.48
N ARG A 118 13.08 -1.52 -9.00
CA ARG A 118 13.35 -1.26 -10.42
C ARG A 118 12.51 -2.16 -11.33
N ASN A 119 12.48 -3.46 -11.03
CA ASN A 119 11.66 -4.40 -11.80
C ASN A 119 10.16 -4.02 -11.74
N TYR A 120 9.65 -3.64 -10.57
CA TYR A 120 8.25 -3.23 -10.45
C TYR A 120 7.96 -1.91 -11.18
N ALA A 121 8.85 -0.93 -11.09
CA ALA A 121 8.71 0.34 -11.79
C ALA A 121 8.69 0.13 -13.32
N GLU A 122 9.64 -0.65 -13.86
CA GLU A 122 9.75 -0.89 -15.31
C GLU A 122 8.52 -1.62 -15.89
N ASN A 123 7.92 -2.53 -15.13
CA ASN A 123 6.86 -3.39 -15.64
C ASN A 123 5.44 -2.93 -15.24
N TYR A 124 5.29 -2.19 -14.15
CA TYR A 124 3.98 -1.95 -13.54
C TYR A 124 3.69 -0.50 -13.17
N SER A 125 4.65 0.44 -13.30
CA SER A 125 4.34 1.84 -13.07
C SER A 125 3.26 2.35 -14.01
N MET A 126 2.37 3.16 -13.46
CA MET A 126 1.31 3.85 -14.18
C MET A 126 1.34 5.33 -13.78
N ILE A 127 0.57 6.17 -14.47
CA ILE A 127 0.49 7.61 -14.15
C ILE A 127 0.12 7.88 -12.68
N ASN A 128 -0.63 6.95 -12.08
CA ASN A 128 -1.11 6.99 -10.71
C ASN A 128 -0.59 5.81 -9.86
N GLU A 129 0.42 5.07 -10.33
CA GLU A 129 1.11 4.05 -9.53
C GLU A 129 2.63 4.14 -9.64
N GLY A 130 3.30 4.40 -8.52
CA GLY A 130 4.75 4.57 -8.47
C GLY A 130 5.43 3.58 -7.51
N TYR A 131 6.68 3.24 -7.81
CA TYR A 131 7.52 2.35 -7.01
C TYR A 131 8.85 3.03 -6.70
N PHE A 132 9.24 3.06 -5.44
CA PHE A 132 10.34 3.89 -4.95
C PHE A 132 11.22 3.15 -3.94
N THR A 133 12.50 3.53 -3.90
CA THR A 133 13.43 3.10 -2.84
C THR A 133 13.56 4.16 -1.75
N ASP A 134 13.33 5.44 -2.08
CA ASP A 134 13.36 6.56 -1.17
C ASP A 134 11.94 6.94 -0.70
N PRO A 135 11.63 6.83 0.61
CA PRO A 135 10.36 7.26 1.17
C PRO A 135 10.04 8.74 0.91
N VAL A 136 11.04 9.61 0.87
CA VAL A 136 10.84 11.06 0.67
C VAL A 136 10.40 11.33 -0.76
N ALA A 137 11.10 10.77 -1.74
CA ALA A 137 10.70 10.89 -3.15
C ALA A 137 9.29 10.32 -3.41
N ALA A 138 8.97 9.18 -2.79
CA ALA A 138 7.64 8.57 -2.90
C ALA A 138 6.54 9.49 -2.33
N ARG A 139 6.85 10.14 -1.20
CA ARG A 139 5.97 11.07 -0.52
C ARG A 139 5.69 12.31 -1.37
N GLU A 140 6.73 12.94 -1.89
CA GLU A 140 6.60 14.11 -2.76
C GLU A 140 5.79 13.77 -4.01
N TRP A 141 6.06 12.60 -4.62
CA TRP A 141 5.35 12.16 -5.81
C TRP A 141 3.85 11.92 -5.56
N ILE A 142 3.48 11.19 -4.50
CA ILE A 142 2.06 10.89 -4.23
C ILE A 142 1.28 12.13 -3.82
N GLU A 143 1.91 13.08 -3.12
CA GLU A 143 1.30 14.36 -2.77
C GLU A 143 0.99 15.20 -4.01
N ALA A 144 1.87 15.17 -5.02
CA ALA A 144 1.70 15.90 -6.27
C ALA A 144 0.59 15.34 -7.19
N ILE A 145 0.13 14.09 -7.00
CA ILE A 145 -0.97 13.53 -7.78
C ILE A 145 -2.28 14.27 -7.48
N PRO A 146 -2.98 14.81 -8.50
CA PRO A 146 -4.23 15.53 -8.30
C PRO A 146 -5.36 14.61 -7.83
N LEU A 147 -6.24 15.16 -6.99
CA LEU A 147 -7.51 14.55 -6.60
C LEU A 147 -8.51 14.81 -7.73
N VAL A 148 -8.48 13.96 -8.77
CA VAL A 148 -9.44 14.02 -9.89
C VAL A 148 -10.73 13.35 -9.48
#